data_AF-A0A151B3Z1-F1
#
_entry.id   AF-A0A151B3Z1-F1
#
_cell.length_a   1.000
_cell.length_b   1.000
_cell.length_c   1.000
_cell.angle_alpha   90.00
_cell.angle_beta   90.00
_cell.angle_gamma   90.00
#
_symmetry.space_group_name_H-M   'P 1'
#
loop_
_entity.id
_entity.type
_entity.pdbx_description
1 polymer ?
#
loop_
_entity_poly.entity_id
_entity_poly.type
_entity_poly.pdbx_seq_one_letter_code
_entity_poly.pdbx_strand_id
1 'polypeptide(L)'
;MNFNYKGIALIPIVTLIVNIIKKAGVPSKFAPLVSLIIGLIFGILFLADSDVKQGILLGIIIGISASGLYSNGKELTRNISRKSN
;
A
#
# COMPACT_ATOMS: atom_id res chain seq x y z
N MET A 1 -5.71 -0.42 22.32
CA MET A 1 -5.00 -0.07 21.08
C MET A 1 -4.87 1.44 21.03
N ASN A 2 -3.67 2.00 21.22
CA ASN A 2 -3.44 3.42 21.00
C ASN A 2 -3.38 3.63 19.48
N PHE A 3 -4.45 4.19 18.89
CA PHE A 3 -4.48 4.50 17.46
C PHE A 3 -3.52 5.67 17.19
N ASN A 4 -2.27 5.33 16.92
CA ASN A 4 -1.26 6.30 16.52
C ASN A 4 -1.54 6.70 15.07
N TYR A 5 -1.72 8.01 14.81
CA TYR A 5 -2.03 8.58 13.49
C TYR A 5 -1.06 8.13 12.37
N LYS A 6 0.13 7.67 12.76
CA LYS A 6 1.14 7.01 11.91
C LYS A 6 0.53 5.95 10.98
N GLY A 7 -0.37 5.09 11.47
CA GLY A 7 -0.93 3.99 10.67
C GLY A 7 -1.78 4.45 9.48
N ILE A 8 -2.52 5.55 9.63
CA ILE A 8 -3.40 6.09 8.59
C ILE A 8 -2.57 6.80 7.51
N ALA A 9 -1.55 7.56 7.91
CA ALA A 9 -0.65 8.26 6.99
C ALA A 9 0.24 7.30 6.17
N LEU A 10 0.54 6.12 6.70
CA LEU A 10 1.37 5.15 6.00
C LEU A 10 0.72 4.56 4.75
N ILE A 11 -0.61 4.42 4.71
CA ILE A 11 -1.32 3.83 3.58
C ILE A 11 -1.05 4.59 2.25
N PRO A 12 -1.26 5.92 2.16
CA PRO A 12 -0.95 6.66 0.93
C PRO A 12 0.56 6.67 0.62
N ILE A 13 1.43 6.65 1.63
CA ILE A 13 2.89 6.59 1.45
C ILE A 13 3.28 5.25 0.80
N VAL A 14 2.81 4.13 1.34
CA VAL A 14 3.05 2.79 0.79
C VAL A 14 2.49 2.71 -0.64
N THR A 15 1.29 3.25 -0.87
CA THR A 15 0.66 3.30 -2.20
C THR A 15 1.53 4.09 -3.21
N LEU A 16 2.11 5.22 -2.79
CA LEU A 16 2.98 6.05 -3.61
C LEU A 16 4.28 5.32 -3.97
N ILE A 17 4.92 4.66 -3.01
CA ILE A 17 6.16 3.89 -3.24
C ILE A 17 5.89 2.75 -4.22
N VAL A 18 4.80 2.00 -4.03
CA VAL A 18 4.40 0.92 -4.94
C VAL A 18 4.16 1.46 -6.35
N ASN A 19 3.54 2.63 -6.48
CA ASN A 19 3.32 3.26 -7.78
C ASN A 19 4.64 3.61 -8.49
N ILE A 20 5.65 4.11 -7.76
CA ILE A 20 6.98 4.41 -8.31
C ILE A 20 7.68 3.14 -8.80
N ILE A 21 7.71 2.09 -7.96
CA ILE A 21 8.34 0.80 -8.31
C ILE A 21 7.73 0.19 -9.56
N LYS A 22 6.41 0.34 -9.73
CA LYS A 22 5.71 -0.17 -10.90
C LYS A 22 5.93 0.67 -12.15
N LYS A 23 6.01 2.00 -12.01
CA LYS A 23 6.42 2.88 -13.10
C LYS A 23 7.86 2.59 -13.55
N ALA A 24 8.72 2.10 -12.66
CA ALA A 24 10.09 1.72 -12.97
C ALA A 24 10.23 0.40 -13.76
N GLY A 25 9.14 -0.34 -14.01
CA GLY A 25 9.15 -1.52 -14.88
C GLY A 25 8.52 -2.79 -14.29
N VAL A 26 8.05 -2.77 -13.04
CA VAL A 26 7.41 -3.94 -12.43
C VAL A 26 6.01 -4.16 -13.04
N PRO A 27 5.70 -5.37 -13.56
CA PRO A 27 4.41 -5.68 -14.16
C PRO A 27 3.25 -5.41 -13.21
N SER A 28 2.14 -4.92 -13.76
CA SER A 28 1.02 -4.49 -12.93
C SER A 28 0.40 -5.58 -12.05
N LYS A 29 0.63 -6.84 -12.40
CA LYS A 29 0.18 -8.04 -11.68
C LYS A 29 0.84 -8.23 -10.31
N PHE A 30 2.04 -7.67 -10.11
CA PHE A 30 2.78 -7.78 -8.85
C PHE A 30 2.51 -6.62 -7.87
N ALA A 31 1.64 -5.66 -8.22
CA ALA A 31 1.29 -4.56 -7.32
C ALA A 31 0.87 -5.03 -5.92
N PRO A 32 -0.04 -6.02 -5.79
CA PRO A 32 -0.53 -6.45 -4.49
C PRO A 32 0.59 -7.06 -3.64
N LEU A 33 1.48 -7.83 -4.27
CA LEU A 33 2.58 -8.50 -3.60
C LEU A 33 3.62 -7.48 -3.12
N VAL A 34 3.96 -6.50 -3.97
CA VAL A 34 4.89 -5.41 -3.63
C VAL A 34 4.30 -4.56 -2.50
N SER A 35 3.01 -4.20 -2.56
CA SER A 35 2.33 -3.47 -1.48
C SER A 35 2.35 -4.24 -0.16
N LEU A 36 2.18 -5.57 -0.20
CA LEU A 36 2.19 -6.40 0.99
C LEU A 36 3.59 -6.47 1.63
N ILE A 37 4.63 -6.70 0.82
CA ILE A 37 6.02 -6.77 1.31
C ILE A 37 6.43 -5.43 1.92
N ILE A 38 6.11 -4.33 1.24
CA ILE A 38 6.40 -2.98 1.72
C ILE A 38 5.58 -2.70 2.98
N GLY A 39 4.29 -2.98 2.98
CA GLY A 39 3.42 -2.83 4.16
C GLY A 39 3.94 -3.59 5.37
N LEU A 40 4.41 -4.84 5.19
CA LEU A 40 5.04 -5.65 6.24
C LEU A 40 6.34 -5.03 6.76
N ILE A 41 7.25 -4.62 5.87
CA ILE A 41 8.51 -3.97 6.26
C ILE A 41 8.22 -2.72 7.08
N PHE A 42 7.31 -1.87 6.60
CA PHE A 42 6.96 -0.63 7.30
C PHE A 42 6.18 -0.91 8.60
N GLY A 43 5.30 -1.91 8.63
CA GLY A 43 4.57 -2.32 9.82
C GLY A 43 5.49 -2.84 10.92
N ILE A 44 6.51 -3.62 10.57
CA ILE A 44 7.48 -4.15 11.52
C ILE A 44 8.48 -3.08 11.98
N LEU A 45 8.99 -2.25 11.06
CA LEU A 45 10.04 -1.27 11.40
C LEU A 45 9.52 0.01 12.08
N PHE A 46 8.31 0.46 11.74
CA PHE A 46 7.78 1.75 12.20
C PHE A 46 6.57 1.66 13.13
N LEU A 47 5.85 0.53 13.16
CA LEU A 47 4.62 0.35 13.94
C LEU A 47 4.73 -0.73 15.02
N ALA A 48 5.82 -1.49 15.08
CA ALA A 48 6.07 -2.42 16.18
C ALA A 48 6.56 -1.66 17.43
N ASP A 49 5.68 -0.83 18.01
CA ASP A 49 5.91 -0.15 19.29
C ASP A 49 5.83 -1.17 20.46
N SER A 50 6.69 -2.21 20.46
CA SER A 50 6.90 -3.27 21.48
C SER A 50 6.34 -4.68 21.17
N ASP A 51 5.46 -4.84 20.18
CA ASP A 51 4.96 -6.17 19.77
C ASP A 51 5.07 -6.37 18.25
N VAL A 52 5.99 -7.26 17.85
CA VAL A 52 6.21 -7.62 16.45
C VAL A 52 4.94 -8.21 15.83
N LYS A 53 4.09 -8.92 16.60
CA LYS A 53 2.82 -9.46 16.09
C LYS A 53 1.87 -8.34 15.68
N GLN A 54 1.85 -7.26 16.46
CA GLN A 54 1.03 -6.08 16.14
C GLN A 54 1.56 -5.37 14.89
N GLY A 55 2.88 -5.24 14.75
CA GLY A 55 3.52 -4.67 13.56
C GLY A 55 3.24 -5.46 12.29
N ILE A 56 3.28 -6.80 12.35
CA ILE A 56 2.92 -7.69 11.25
C ILE A 56 1.45 -7.50 10.84
N LEU A 57 0.54 -7.52 11.81
CA LEU A 57 -0.89 -7.37 11.55
C LEU A 57 -1.20 -6.01 10.90
N LEU A 58 -0.65 -4.93 11.45
CA LEU A 58 -0.83 -3.57 10.91
C LEU A 58 -0.19 -3.44 9.52
N GLY A 59 0.98 -4.05 9.31
CA GLY A 59 1.66 -4.06 8.01
C GLY A 59 0.85 -4.77 6.92
N ILE A 60 0.22 -5.90 7.25
CA ILE A 60 -0.68 -6.62 6.35
C ILE A 60 -1.90 -5.75 6.01
N ILE A 61 -2.54 -5.15 7.02
CA ILE A 61 -3.70 -4.26 6.81
C ILE A 61 -3.33 -3.11 5.87
N ILE A 62 -2.24 -2.40 6.17
CA ILE A 62 -1.75 -1.27 5.37
C ILE A 62 -1.41 -1.71 3.95
N GLY A 63 -0.72 -2.83 3.79
CA GLY A 63 -0.32 -3.36 2.48
C GLY A 63 -1.51 -3.75 1.59
N ILE A 64 -2.52 -4.42 2.16
CA ILE A 64 -3.74 -4.78 1.44
C ILE A 64 -4.55 -3.52 1.09
N SER A 65 -4.71 -2.58 2.03
CA SER A 65 -5.39 -1.30 1.77
C SER A 65 -4.70 -0.51 0.66
N ALA A 66 -3.36 -0.43 0.67
CA ALA A 66 -2.59 0.24 -0.37
C ALA A 66 -2.75 -0.43 -1.74
N SER A 67 -2.77 -1.77 -1.80
CA SER A 67 -3.06 -2.50 -3.03
C SER A 67 -4.43 -2.18 -3.61
N GLY A 68 -5.47 -2.14 -2.76
CA GLY A 68 -6.83 -1.77 -3.17
C GLY A 68 -6.91 -0.34 -3.67
N LEU A 69 -6.32 0.62 -2.96
CA LEU A 69 -6.26 2.03 -3.37
C LEU A 69 -5.57 2.20 -4.72
N TYR A 70 -4.43 1.53 -4.93
CA TYR A 70 -3.72 1.57 -6.20
C TYR A 70 -4.56 1.02 -7.36
N SER A 71 -5.14 -0.18 -7.18
CA SER A 71 -5.90 -0.85 -8.25
C SER A 71 -7.11 -0.03 -8.67
N ASN A 72 -7.88 0.46 -7.69
CA ASN A 72 -9.04 1.30 -7.94
C ASN A 72 -8.65 2.64 -8.58
N GLY A 73 -7.60 3.30 -8.08
CA GLY A 73 -7.11 4.55 -8.66
C GLY A 73 -6.70 4.41 -10.13
N LYS A 74 -5.95 3.36 -10.47
CA LYS A 74 -5.55 3.06 -11.86
C LYS A 74 -6.76 2.79 -12.76
N GLU A 75 -7.72 2.03 -12.26
CA GLU A 75 -8.93 1.66 -12.99
C GLU A 75 -9.81 2.88 -13.28
N LEU A 76 -9.94 3.80 -12.32
CA LEU A 76 -10.64 5.08 -12.50
C LEU A 76 -10.01 5.92 -13.61
N THR A 77 -8.68 6.11 -13.60
CA THR A 77 -7.98 6.86 -14.65
C THR A 77 -8.18 6.22 -16.04
N ARG A 78 -8.15 4.88 -16.10
CA ARG A 78 -8.36 4.13 -17.34
C ARG A 78 -9.79 4.28 -17.89
N ASN A 79 -10.80 4.27 -17.02
CA ASN A 79 -12.20 4.44 -17.42
C ASN A 79 -12.50 5.86 -17.88
N ILE A 80 -11.93 6.88 -17.23
CA ILE A 80 -12.06 8.28 -17.68
C ILE A 80 -11.47 8.46 -19.08
N SER A 81 -10.27 7.90 -19.34
CA SER A 81 -9.64 7.97 -20.66
C SER A 81 -10.44 7.27 -21.76
N ARG A 82 -11.16 6.19 -21.45
CA ARG A 82 -12.02 5.48 -22.41
C ARG A 82 -13.31 6.20 -22.75
N LYS A 83 -13.88 6.97 -21.82
CA LYS A 83 -15.14 7.70 -22.03
C LYS A 83 -14.98 8.96 -22.87
N SER A 84 -13.75 9.47 -23.00
CA SER A 84 -13.41 10.68 -23.76
C SER A 84 -13.11 10.44 -25.25
N ASN A 85 -13.20 9.19 -25.72
CA ASN A 85 -12.83 8.76 -27.08
C ASN A 85 -14.00 7.97 -27.70
#